data_AF-A0A4U9VUY9-F1
#
_entry.id   AF-A0A4U9VUY9-F1
#
_cell.length_a   1.000
_cell.length_b   1.000
_cell.length_c   1.000
_cell.angle_alpha   90.00
_cell.angle_beta   90.00
_cell.angle_gamma   90.00
#
_symmetry.space_group_name_H-M   'P 1'
#
loop_
_entity.id
_entity.type
_entity.pdbx_description
1 polymer ?
#
loop_
_entity_poly.entity_id
_entity_poly.type
_entity_poly.pdbx_seq_one_letter_code
_entity_poly.pdbx_strand_id
1 'polypeptide(L)'
;MRSNLNSPNDNLNNGLAFIARELANVRNNGLSQDEFNALLAQKTDQLSKLFATYARTDTDVLMSQRLRSQQSGVVDIAPEQYQKLRQAFLSSLTLESLNQELKLQLSQDATLVLLQPKGEPEMKYEAAPGNL
;
A
#
# COMPACT_ATOMS: atom_id res chain seq x y z
N MET A 1 -1.83 -7.58 6.48
CA MET A 1 -1.12 -6.87 5.38
C MET A 1 -0.57 -7.90 4.37
N ARG A 2 -0.60 -7.66 3.06
CA ARG A 2 0.00 -8.56 2.03
C ARG A 2 1.16 -7.83 1.34
N SER A 3 2.39 -8.22 1.63
CA SER A 3 3.59 -7.71 0.96
C SER A 3 4.12 -8.79 0.00
N ASN A 4 4.41 -8.41 -1.25
CA ASN A 4 4.91 -9.35 -2.26
C ASN A 4 6.42 -9.16 -2.46
N LEU A 5 7.18 -10.24 -2.29
CA LEU A 5 8.63 -10.28 -2.50
C LEU A 5 8.92 -11.21 -3.67
N ASN A 6 9.57 -10.70 -4.70
CA ASN A 6 10.07 -11.50 -5.80
C ASN A 6 11.60 -11.54 -5.73
N SER A 7 12.14 -12.59 -5.11
CA SER A 7 13.58 -12.76 -4.88
C SER A 7 13.98 -14.22 -5.13
N PRO A 8 15.17 -14.51 -5.68
CA PRO A 8 15.71 -15.87 -5.70
C PRO A 8 15.75 -16.47 -4.29
N ASN A 9 15.54 -17.79 -4.14
CA ASN A 9 15.49 -18.46 -2.82
C ASN A 9 16.69 -18.14 -1.92
N ASP A 10 17.89 -18.03 -2.50
CA ASP A 10 19.13 -17.74 -1.76
C ASP A 10 19.10 -16.36 -1.06
N ASN A 11 18.28 -15.42 -1.55
CA ASN A 11 18.13 -14.08 -1.01
C ASN A 11 16.78 -13.85 -0.31
N LEU A 12 15.94 -14.89 -0.20
CA LEU A 12 14.61 -14.76 0.37
C LEU A 12 14.67 -14.42 1.87
N ASN A 13 15.51 -15.12 2.64
CA ASN A 13 15.67 -14.85 4.08
C ASN A 13 16.18 -13.44 4.36
N ASN A 14 17.13 -12.95 3.56
CA ASN A 14 17.66 -11.60 3.69
C ASN A 14 16.60 -10.54 3.32
N GLY A 15 15.83 -10.78 2.25
CA GLY A 15 14.73 -9.89 1.85
C GLY A 15 13.59 -9.86 2.85
N LEU A 16 13.23 -11.01 3.42
CA LEU A 16 12.22 -11.12 4.48
C LEU A 16 12.66 -10.44 5.77
N ALA A 17 13.91 -10.64 6.19
CA ALA A 17 14.47 -9.97 7.36
C ALA A 17 14.51 -8.44 7.19
N PHE A 18 14.86 -7.96 5.99
CA PHE A 18 14.82 -6.54 5.66
C PHE A 18 13.41 -5.97 5.78
N ILE A 19 12.41 -6.58 5.13
CA ILE A 19 11.02 -6.10 5.20
C ILE A 19 10.46 -6.19 6.61
N ALA A 20 10.74 -7.27 7.36
CA ALA A 20 10.30 -7.39 8.75
C ALA A 20 10.86 -6.24 9.60
N ARG A 21 12.13 -5.89 9.40
CA ARG A 21 12.78 -4.77 10.10
C ARG A 21 12.15 -3.43 9.72
N GLU A 22 11.92 -3.18 8.44
CA GLU A 22 11.30 -1.93 7.98
C GLU A 22 9.86 -1.79 8.48
N LEU A 23 9.06 -2.86 8.44
CA LEU A 23 7.70 -2.86 9.00
C LEU A 23 7.70 -2.62 10.51
N ALA A 24 8.62 -3.25 11.26
CA ALA A 24 8.77 -3.01 12.69
C ALA A 24 9.20 -1.56 12.98
N ASN A 25 10.09 -1.00 12.17
CA ASN A 25 10.51 0.40 12.30
C ASN A 25 9.34 1.37 12.08
N VAL A 26 8.58 1.20 10.99
CA VAL A 26 7.39 2.03 10.70
C VAL A 26 6.32 1.86 11.77
N ARG A 27 6.12 0.65 12.30
CA ARG A 27 5.17 0.43 13.40
C ARG A 27 5.55 1.18 14.68
N ASN A 28 6.83 1.15 15.04
CA ASN A 28 7.30 1.70 16.30
C ASN A 28 7.49 3.22 16.24
N ASN A 29 7.99 3.73 15.11
CA ASN A 29 8.43 5.12 14.96
C ASN A 29 7.55 5.94 14.01
N GLY A 30 6.71 5.29 13.20
CA GLY A 30 5.95 5.96 12.14
C GLY A 30 6.85 6.50 11.03
N LEU A 31 6.27 7.38 10.20
CA LEU A 31 7.02 8.20 9.25
C LEU A 31 7.63 9.42 9.96
N SER A 32 8.72 9.91 9.40
CA SER A 32 9.27 11.22 9.72
C SER A 32 8.45 12.35 9.09
N GLN A 33 8.66 13.58 9.56
CA GLN A 33 8.01 14.77 8.99
C GLN A 33 8.36 14.97 7.51
N ASP A 34 9.62 14.71 7.13
CA ASP A 34 10.07 14.88 5.75
C ASP A 34 9.45 13.84 4.81
N GLU A 35 9.37 12.57 5.24
CA GLU A 35 8.69 11.51 4.48
C GLU A 35 7.20 11.81 4.33
N PHE A 36 6.55 12.29 5.39
CA PHE A 36 5.16 12.71 5.34
C PHE A 36 4.95 13.88 4.38
N ASN A 37 5.79 14.92 4.45
CA ASN A 37 5.71 16.08 3.57
C ASN A 37 5.92 15.67 2.11
N ALA A 38 6.90 14.80 1.83
CA ALA A 38 7.15 14.26 0.50
C ALA A 38 5.96 13.45 -0.02
N LEU A 39 5.37 12.59 0.82
CA LEU A 39 4.18 11.81 0.49
C LEU A 39 2.97 12.72 0.21
N LEU A 40 2.74 13.73 1.05
CA LEU A 40 1.65 14.68 0.89
C LEU A 40 1.81 15.50 -0.40
N ALA A 41 3.01 15.98 -0.69
CA ALA A 41 3.34 16.68 -1.93
C ALA A 41 3.09 15.79 -3.16
N GLN A 42 3.55 14.53 -3.13
CA GLN A 42 3.30 13.58 -4.21
C GLN A 42 1.80 13.32 -4.42
N LYS A 43 1.03 13.11 -3.35
CA LYS A 43 -0.42 12.86 -3.45
C LYS A 43 -1.19 14.09 -3.92
N THR A 44 -0.74 15.28 -3.56
CA THR A 44 -1.32 16.55 -4.02
C THR A 44 -1.02 16.79 -5.50
N ASP A 45 0.20 16.51 -5.95
CA ASP A 45 0.56 16.57 -7.37
C ASP A 45 -0.20 15.53 -8.21
N GLN A 46 -0.40 14.32 -7.69
CA GLN A 46 -1.26 13.32 -8.33
C GLN A 46 -2.70 13.81 -8.46
N LEU A 47 -3.24 14.48 -7.43
CA LEU A 47 -4.59 15.02 -7.45
C LEU A 47 -4.75 16.17 -8.44
N SER A 48 -3.75 17.05 -8.57
CA SER A 48 -3.80 18.17 -9.52
C SER A 48 -3.86 17.67 -10.98
N LYS A 49 -3.28 16.49 -11.24
CA LYS A 49 -3.26 15.82 -12.55
C LYS A 49 -4.47 14.91 -12.79
N LEU A 50 -5.46 14.87 -11.90
CA LEU A 50 -6.61 13.98 -12.00
C LEU A 50 -7.33 14.07 -13.35
N PHE A 51 -7.74 15.27 -13.76
CA PHE A 51 -8.48 15.45 -15.02
C PHE A 51 -7.63 15.23 -16.25
N ALA A 52 -6.35 15.60 -16.22
CA ALA A 52 -5.42 15.33 -17.32
C ALA A 52 -5.20 13.82 -17.51
N THR A 53 -5.16 13.07 -16.40
CA THR A 53 -5.11 11.61 -16.42
C THR A 53 -6.42 11.05 -16.97
N TYR A 54 -7.57 11.51 -16.47
CA TYR A 54 -8.88 11.04 -16.91
C TYR A 54 -9.12 11.27 -18.40
N ALA A 55 -8.79 12.47 -18.91
CA ALA A 55 -8.94 12.83 -20.33
C ALA A 55 -8.04 12.00 -21.27
N ARG A 56 -6.95 11.43 -20.76
CA ARG A 56 -6.01 10.56 -21.49
C ARG A 56 -6.23 9.08 -21.22
N THR A 57 -7.17 8.73 -20.34
CA THR A 57 -7.43 7.34 -19.99
C THR A 57 -8.29 6.72 -21.09
N ASP A 58 -7.83 5.62 -21.65
CA ASP A 58 -8.56 4.92 -22.69
C ASP A 58 -9.94 4.44 -22.18
N THR A 59 -10.90 4.40 -23.11
CA THR A 59 -12.30 4.09 -22.77
C THR A 59 -12.44 2.67 -22.20
N ASP A 60 -11.64 1.72 -22.66
CA ASP A 60 -11.61 0.34 -22.14
C ASP A 60 -11.15 0.29 -20.68
N VAL A 61 -10.17 1.12 -20.30
CA VAL A 61 -9.72 1.27 -18.91
C VAL A 61 -10.85 1.83 -18.05
N LEU A 62 -11.54 2.89 -18.51
CA LEU A 62 -12.68 3.47 -17.79
C LEU A 62 -13.83 2.47 -17.65
N MET A 63 -14.15 1.71 -18.71
CA MET A 63 -15.16 0.65 -18.66
C MET A 63 -14.78 -0.47 -17.69
N SER A 64 -13.50 -0.89 -17.67
CA SER A 64 -13.02 -1.90 -16.73
C SER A 64 -13.10 -1.43 -15.27
N GLN A 65 -12.80 -0.15 -15.01
CA GLN A 65 -12.93 0.45 -13.68
C GLN A 65 -14.37 0.45 -13.22
N ARG A 66 -15.29 0.85 -14.11
CA ARG A 66 -16.73 0.83 -13.82
C ARG A 66 -17.25 -0.57 -13.55
N LEU A 67 -16.83 -1.56 -14.35
CA LEU A 67 -17.22 -2.96 -14.14
C LEU A 67 -16.69 -3.49 -12.79
N ARG A 68 -15.43 -3.19 -12.44
CA ARG A 68 -14.87 -3.55 -11.12
C ARG A 68 -15.62 -2.88 -9.99
N SER A 69 -15.99 -1.61 -10.13
CA SER A 69 -16.82 -0.88 -9.17
C SER A 69 -18.15 -1.60 -8.93
N GLN A 70 -18.85 -2.00 -9.99
CA GLN A 70 -20.10 -2.74 -9.90
C GLN A 70 -19.94 -4.14 -9.31
N GLN A 71 -18.88 -4.86 -9.66
CA GLN A 71 -18.65 -6.24 -9.19
C GLN A 71 -18.16 -6.31 -7.75
N SER A 72 -17.33 -5.35 -7.32
CA SER A 72 -16.71 -5.34 -6.00
C SER A 72 -17.42 -4.42 -4.99
N GLY A 73 -18.51 -3.75 -5.40
CA GLY A 73 -19.21 -2.77 -4.56
C GLY A 73 -18.37 -1.54 -4.21
N VAL A 74 -17.30 -1.28 -4.98
CA VAL A 74 -16.48 -0.08 -4.79
C VAL A 74 -17.26 1.10 -5.33
N VAL A 75 -17.48 2.13 -4.50
CA VAL A 75 -18.27 3.32 -4.86
C VAL A 75 -17.68 4.02 -6.11
N ASP A 76 -18.52 4.20 -7.13
CA ASP A 76 -18.24 5.06 -8.29
C ASP A 76 -18.63 6.50 -7.93
N ILE A 77 -17.67 7.43 -7.97
CA ILE A 77 -17.87 8.84 -7.64
C ILE A 77 -17.35 9.70 -8.78
N ALA A 78 -18.12 10.75 -9.11
CA ALA A 78 -17.76 11.67 -10.17
C ALA A 78 -16.37 12.30 -9.91
N PRO A 79 -15.53 12.51 -10.95
CA PRO A 79 -14.18 13.05 -10.79
C PRO A 79 -14.11 14.37 -10.01
N GLU A 80 -15.09 15.28 -10.19
CA GLU A 80 -15.18 16.55 -9.47
C GLU A 80 -15.47 16.35 -7.98
N GLN A 81 -16.35 15.39 -7.66
CA GLN A 81 -16.66 15.04 -6.28
C GLN A 81 -15.48 14.36 -5.61
N TYR A 82 -14.82 13.42 -6.31
CA TYR A 82 -13.58 12.80 -5.83
C TYR A 82 -12.50 13.85 -5.58
N GLN A 83 -12.32 14.82 -6.48
CA GLN A 83 -11.33 15.88 -6.31
C GLN A 83 -11.56 16.67 -5.02
N LYS A 84 -12.79 17.10 -4.77
CA LYS A 84 -13.13 17.87 -3.56
C LYS A 84 -12.90 17.06 -2.28
N LEU A 85 -13.40 15.82 -2.23
CA LEU A 85 -13.25 14.95 -1.07
C LEU A 85 -11.78 14.61 -0.82
N ARG A 86 -11.02 14.31 -1.88
CA ARG A 86 -9.61 13.99 -1.77
C ARG A 86 -8.78 15.20 -1.34
N GLN A 87 -9.09 16.39 -1.86
CA GLN A 87 -8.44 17.63 -1.42
C GLN A 87 -8.70 17.90 0.05
N ALA A 88 -9.96 17.80 0.50
CA ALA A 88 -10.32 17.97 1.90
C ALA A 88 -9.60 16.96 2.81
N PHE A 89 -9.56 15.68 2.39
CA PHE A 89 -8.83 14.64 3.09
C PHE A 89 -7.33 14.97 3.23
N LEU A 90 -6.66 15.30 2.13
CA LEU A 90 -5.23 15.62 2.14
C LEU A 90 -4.93 16.86 3.00
N SER A 91 -5.82 17.86 2.99
CA SER A 91 -5.68 19.06 3.83
C SER A 91 -5.93 18.81 5.32
N SER A 92 -6.74 17.80 5.67
CA SER A 92 -6.98 17.40 7.06
C SER A 92 -5.99 16.38 7.61
N LEU A 93 -5.20 15.74 6.75
CA LEU A 93 -4.30 14.66 7.13
C LEU A 93 -3.13 15.23 7.94
N THR A 94 -2.88 14.66 9.12
CA THR A 94 -1.73 15.01 9.96
C THR A 94 -0.76 13.84 10.06
N LEU A 95 0.53 14.14 10.30
CA LEU A 95 1.54 13.11 10.53
C LEU A 95 1.13 12.16 11.66
N GLU A 96 0.60 12.70 12.75
CA GLU A 96 0.12 11.92 13.90
C GLU A 96 -0.98 10.94 13.51
N SER A 97 -2.02 11.42 12.81
CA SER A 97 -3.14 10.56 12.38
C SER A 97 -2.68 9.43 11.45
N LEU A 98 -1.73 9.72 10.55
CA LEU A 98 -1.19 8.72 9.65
C LEU A 98 -0.33 7.69 10.40
N ASN A 99 0.52 8.14 11.31
CA ASN A 99 1.37 7.25 12.11
C ASN A 99 0.54 6.37 13.05
N GLN A 100 -0.56 6.89 13.59
CA GLN A 100 -1.50 6.10 14.38
C GLN A 100 -2.15 4.99 13.55
N GLU A 101 -2.63 5.33 12.34
CA GLU A 101 -3.20 4.34 11.42
C GLU A 101 -2.18 3.28 10.99
N LEU A 102 -0.95 3.69 10.67
CA LEU A 102 0.16 2.78 10.35
C LEU A 102 0.42 1.81 11.50
N LYS A 103 0.46 2.31 12.74
CA LYS A 103 0.64 1.46 13.92
C LYS A 103 -0.49 0.45 14.06
N LEU A 104 -1.75 0.86 13.88
CA LEU A 104 -2.89 -0.05 13.95
C LEU A 104 -2.86 -1.13 12.86
N GLN A 105 -2.52 -0.76 11.62
CA GLN A 105 -2.42 -1.70 10.52
C GLN A 105 -1.27 -2.69 10.68
N LEU A 106 -0.13 -2.24 11.22
CA LEU A 106 1.08 -3.06 11.41
C LEU A 106 1.10 -3.83 12.73
N SER A 107 0.14 -3.57 13.63
CA SER A 107 -0.06 -4.37 14.85
C SER A 107 -0.90 -5.63 14.60
N GLN A 108 -1.45 -5.80 13.39
CA GLN A 108 -2.16 -7.02 13.01
C GLN A 108 -1.16 -8.10 12.57
N ASP A 109 -1.42 -9.35 12.93
CA ASP A 109 -0.59 -10.49 12.54
C ASP A 109 -0.43 -10.56 11.02
N ALA A 110 0.82 -10.61 10.56
CA ALA A 110 1.13 -10.73 9.15
C ALA A 110 0.99 -12.19 8.69
N THR A 111 0.33 -12.41 7.55
CA THR A 111 0.28 -13.73 6.91
C THR A 111 1.38 -13.82 5.85
N LEU A 112 2.34 -14.73 6.06
CA LEU A 112 3.36 -15.05 5.06
C LEU A 112 2.79 -16.07 4.07
N VAL A 113 2.79 -15.73 2.78
CA VAL A 113 2.42 -16.65 1.69
C VAL A 113 3.63 -16.78 0.78
N LEU A 114 4.24 -17.98 0.76
CA LEU A 114 5.39 -18.28 -0.07
C LEU A 114 4.95 -19.02 -1.35
N LEU A 115 5.33 -18.48 -2.50
CA LEU A 115 5.12 -19.11 -3.81
C LEU A 115 6.49 -19.49 -4.38
N GLN A 116 6.76 -20.79 -4.52
CA GLN A 116 8.02 -21.29 -5.09
C GLN A 116 7.80 -21.86 -6.51
N PRO A 117 8.72 -21.62 -7.46
CA PRO A 117 8.72 -22.28 -8.77
C PRO A 117 8.76 -23.80 -8.66
N LYS A 118 8.11 -24.50 -9.60
CA LYS A 118 8.19 -25.97 -9.68
C LYS A 118 9.64 -26.39 -9.98
N GLY A 119 10.20 -27.26 -9.12
CA GLY A 119 11.54 -27.83 -9.29
C GLY A 119 12.60 -27.28 -8.33
N GLU A 120 12.29 -26.25 -7.55
CA GLU A 120 13.16 -25.79 -6.46
C GLU A 120 12.90 -26.60 -5.16
N PRO A 121 13.93 -26.80 -4.31
CA PRO A 121 13.74 -27.44 -3.01
C PRO A 121 12.73 -26.68 -2.16
N GLU A 122 11.81 -27.42 -1.51
CA GLU A 122 10.83 -26.82 -0.60
C GLU A 122 11.55 -26.14 0.57
N MET A 123 11.32 -24.84 0.71
CA MET A 123 11.88 -24.07 1.81
C MET A 123 11.06 -24.35 3.07
N LYS A 124 11.68 -24.99 4.07
CA LYS A 124 11.08 -25.14 5.40
C LYS A 124 11.16 -23.80 6.13
N TYR A 125 10.01 -23.16 6.30
CA TYR A 125 9.88 -21.98 7.16
C TYR A 125 9.12 -22.38 8.43
N GLU A 126 9.78 -22.30 9.58
CA GLU A 126 9.12 -22.40 10.87
C GLU A 126 8.76 -20.98 11.32
N ALA A 127 7.46 -20.69 11.47
CA ALA A 127 7.03 -19.40 11.99
C ALA A 127 7.59 -19.26 13.41
N ALA A 128 8.49 -18.31 13.63
CA ALA A 128 8.98 -18.02 14.98
C ALA A 128 7.78 -17.68 15.88
N PRO A 129 7.66 -18.30 17.07
CA PRO A 129 6.55 -18.03 17.96
C PRO A 129 6.69 -16.61 18.50
N GLY A 130 5.64 -15.80 18.30
CA GLY A 130 5.33 -14.60 19.09
C GLY A 130 6.46 -13.60 19.26
N ASN A 131 6.47 -12.56 18.41
CA ASN A 131 6.68 -11.16 18.78
C ASN A 131 6.90 -10.37 17.48
N LEU A 132 5.80 -10.11 16.79
CA LEU A 132 5.66 -8.84 16.08
C LEU A 132 5.05 -7.89 17.09
#